data_AF-A0A383DYR6-F1
#
_entry.id   AF-A0A383DYR6-F1
#
_cell.length_a   1.000
_cell.length_b   1.000
_cell.length_c   1.000
_cell.angle_alpha   90.00
_cell.angle_beta   90.00
_cell.angle_gamma   90.00
#
_symmetry.space_group_name_H-M   'P 1'
#
loop_
_entity.id
_entity.type
_entity.pdbx_description
1 polymer ?
#
loop_
_entity_poly.entity_id
_entity_poly.type
_entity_poly.pdbx_seq_one_letter_code
_entity_poly.pdbx_strand_id
1 'polypeptide(L)'
;MDIHSRNYWLFLKKSYDERATQGTDDYEYIPGKKYTYDSYVQNHKNIRLDDLVIFRQDDTIIGYGNINEIKSYPSTKIMRRCPRCETAAITTRK
;
A
#
# COMPACT_ATOMS: atom_id res chain seq x y z
N MET A 1 -26.77 2.41 -19.97
CA MET A 1 -26.04 3.04 -18.85
C MET A 1 -25.52 1.92 -17.99
N ASP A 2 -24.27 1.54 -18.17
CA ASP A 2 -23.64 0.53 -17.33
C ASP A 2 -23.33 1.21 -16.00
N ILE A 3 -24.06 0.89 -14.94
CA ILE A 3 -23.67 1.27 -13.59
C ILE A 3 -22.50 0.34 -13.28
N HIS A 4 -21.28 0.73 -13.64
CA HIS A 4 -20.10 0.04 -13.14
C HIS A 4 -20.20 0.05 -11.62
N SER A 5 -20.34 -1.13 -11.03
CA SER A 5 -20.32 -1.30 -9.58
C SER A 5 -18.97 -0.80 -9.08
N ARG A 6 -18.98 0.38 -8.48
CA ARG A 6 -17.80 1.00 -7.88
C ARG A 6 -17.38 0.17 -6.67
N ASN A 7 -16.12 -0.25 -6.62
CA ASN A 7 -15.59 -0.87 -5.41
C ASN A 7 -15.12 0.21 -4.43
N TYR A 8 -15.06 -0.19 -3.17
CA TYR A 8 -14.62 0.65 -2.06
C TYR A 8 -13.42 0.00 -1.41
N TRP A 9 -12.30 0.72 -1.35
CA TRP A 9 -11.05 0.21 -0.82
C TRP A 9 -10.61 0.99 0.41
N LEU A 10 -10.05 0.27 1.37
CA LEU A 10 -9.36 0.86 2.52
C LEU A 10 -7.85 0.75 2.28
N PHE A 11 -7.20 1.88 2.02
CA PHE A 11 -5.75 1.94 1.90
C PHE A 11 -5.14 2.20 3.27
N LEU A 12 -4.28 1.28 3.70
CA LEU A 12 -3.67 1.30 5.01
C LEU A 12 -2.27 1.91 4.91
N LYS A 13 -2.03 2.91 5.74
CA LYS A 13 -0.71 3.45 6.04
C LYS A 13 -0.41 3.23 7.53
N LYS A 14 0.83 2.86 7.81
CA LYS A 14 1.38 2.77 9.16
C LYS A 14 2.26 3.99 9.41
N SER A 15 2.20 4.59 10.60
CA SER A 15 3.27 5.48 11.04
C SER A 15 4.56 4.69 11.30
N TYR A 16 5.69 5.38 11.17
CA TYR A 16 7.03 4.77 11.26
C TYR A 16 7.27 4.04 12.59
N ASP A 17 6.61 4.46 13.67
CA ASP A 17 6.85 3.99 15.03
C ASP A 17 6.25 2.59 15.31
N GLU A 18 5.24 2.17 14.55
CA GLU A 18 4.53 0.93 14.91
C GLU A 18 5.13 -0.32 14.28
N ARG A 19 5.61 -0.28 13.02
CA ARG A 19 6.01 -1.47 12.25
C ARG A 19 6.92 -1.17 11.06
N ALA A 20 7.95 -0.33 11.21
CA ALA A 20 8.95 -0.22 10.16
C ALA A 20 9.65 -1.58 9.97
N THR A 21 9.22 -2.36 8.99
CA THR A 21 9.92 -3.57 8.60
C THR A 21 11.19 -3.13 7.89
N GLN A 22 12.34 -3.26 8.55
CA GLN A 22 13.63 -2.91 7.96
C GLN A 22 13.97 -3.81 6.74
N GLY A 23 13.17 -4.85 6.51
CA GLY A 23 13.26 -5.75 5.37
C GLY A 23 12.90 -5.13 4.01
N THR A 24 12.10 -4.06 3.98
CA THR A 24 11.58 -3.48 2.75
C THR A 24 11.53 -1.96 2.82
N ASP A 25 11.76 -1.30 1.69
CA ASP A 25 11.51 0.13 1.60
C ASP A 25 9.99 0.41 1.62
N ASP A 26 9.61 1.51 2.24
CA ASP A 26 8.22 1.94 2.38
C ASP A 26 7.61 2.34 1.02
N TYR A 27 6.29 2.26 0.94
CA TYR A 27 5.57 2.78 -0.22
C TYR A 27 5.50 4.30 -0.18
N GLU A 28 5.75 4.91 -1.34
CA GLU A 28 5.56 6.34 -1.53
C GLU A 28 4.07 6.69 -1.48
N TYR A 29 3.75 7.67 -0.64
CA TYR A 29 2.41 8.24 -0.52
C TYR A 29 2.52 9.76 -0.50
N ILE A 30 1.85 10.40 -1.45
CA ILE A 30 1.66 11.84 -1.51
C ILE A 30 0.15 12.10 -1.37
N PRO A 31 -0.31 12.69 -0.24
CA PRO A 31 -1.74 12.92 0.00
C PRO A 31 -2.45 13.58 -1.17
N GLY A 32 -3.57 12.99 -1.58
CA GLY A 32 -4.39 13.48 -2.69
C GLY A 32 -3.75 13.38 -4.09
N LYS A 33 -2.54 12.81 -4.22
CA LYS A 33 -1.81 12.77 -5.50
C LYS A 33 -1.38 11.37 -5.92
N LYS A 34 -0.81 10.58 -5.01
CA LYS A 34 -0.12 9.33 -5.39
C LYS A 34 -0.08 8.35 -4.23
N TYR A 35 -0.35 7.08 -4.53
CA TYR A 35 -0.08 5.96 -3.65
C TYR A 35 0.55 4.86 -4.49
N THR A 36 1.69 4.34 -4.05
CA THR A 36 2.41 3.26 -4.75
C THR A 36 2.25 1.94 -4.01
N TYR A 37 2.25 0.83 -4.75
CA TYR A 37 2.23 -0.51 -4.19
C TYR A 37 2.84 -1.50 -5.18
N ASP A 38 3.19 -2.69 -4.70
CA ASP A 38 3.74 -3.78 -5.51
C ASP A 38 2.91 -5.07 -5.35
N SER A 39 3.41 -6.17 -5.90
CA SER A 39 2.76 -7.48 -5.88
C SER A 39 2.71 -8.15 -4.50
N TYR A 40 3.40 -7.64 -3.49
CA TYR A 40 3.30 -8.11 -2.11
C TYR A 40 2.07 -7.54 -1.38
N VAL A 41 1.41 -6.51 -1.94
CA VAL A 41 0.15 -5.99 -1.40
C VAL A 41 -1.00 -6.95 -1.76
N GLN A 42 -1.78 -7.33 -0.75
CA GLN A 42 -2.97 -8.16 -0.95
C GLN A 42 -3.96 -7.42 -1.86
N ASN A 43 -4.60 -8.15 -2.77
CA ASN A 43 -5.56 -7.59 -3.74
C ASN A 43 -4.98 -6.56 -4.73
N HIS A 44 -3.65 -6.51 -4.92
CA HIS A 44 -2.99 -5.53 -5.82
C HIS A 44 -3.48 -5.55 -7.28
N LYS A 45 -4.20 -6.59 -7.72
CA LYS A 45 -4.73 -6.71 -9.10
C LYS A 45 -6.18 -6.26 -9.26
N ASN A 46 -6.86 -5.92 -8.17
CA ASN A 46 -8.32 -5.72 -8.17
C ASN A 46 -8.74 -4.24 -8.20
N ILE A 47 -7.79 -3.32 -8.02
CA ILE A 47 -8.00 -1.88 -8.09
C ILE A 47 -8.34 -1.45 -9.53
N ARG A 48 -9.35 -0.60 -9.69
CA ARG A 48 -9.81 -0.09 -10.99
C ARG A 48 -9.97 1.44 -10.98
N LEU A 49 -10.03 2.02 -12.18
CA LEU A 49 -10.44 3.41 -12.35
C LEU A 49 -11.85 3.60 -11.75
N ASP A 50 -12.10 4.80 -11.22
CA ASP A 50 -13.33 5.22 -10.55
C ASP A 50 -13.70 4.50 -9.25
N ASP A 51 -12.90 3.54 -8.78
CA ASP A 51 -13.03 2.99 -7.42
C ASP A 51 -12.84 4.10 -6.38
N LEU A 52 -13.59 4.04 -5.28
CA LEU A 52 -13.40 4.95 -4.14
C LEU A 52 -12.38 4.36 -3.18
N VAL A 53 -11.40 5.18 -2.81
CA VAL A 53 -10.39 4.84 -1.81
C VAL A 53 -10.60 5.69 -0.57
N ILE A 54 -10.58 5.04 0.59
CA ILE A 54 -10.48 5.67 1.90
C ILE A 54 -9.07 5.43 2.42
N PHE A 55 -8.38 6.47 2.85
CA PHE A 55 -7.05 6.38 3.43
C PHE A 55 -7.14 6.39 4.94
N ARG A 56 -6.62 5.33 5.56
CA ARG A 56 -6.47 5.23 7.01
C ARG A 56 -4.99 5.20 7.35
N GLN A 57 -4.58 6.05 8.28
CA GLN A 57 -3.29 5.99 8.93
C GLN A 57 -3.48 5.63 10.40
N ASP A 58 -2.88 4.50 10.81
CA ASP A 58 -3.04 3.92 12.14
C ASP A 58 -4.53 3.82 12.51
N ASP A 59 -5.05 4.62 13.44
CA ASP A 59 -6.47 4.61 13.85
C ASP A 59 -7.30 5.76 13.29
N THR A 60 -6.77 6.55 12.35
CA THR A 60 -7.41 7.76 11.84
C THR A 60 -7.68 7.68 10.34
N ILE A 61 -8.87 8.09 9.90
CA ILE A 61 -9.15 8.35 8.49
C ILE A 61 -8.53 9.69 8.12
N ILE A 62 -7.60 9.68 7.16
CA ILE A 62 -6.84 10.87 6.75
C ILE A 62 -7.32 11.44 5.40
N GLY A 63 -8.26 10.77 4.74
CA GLY A 63 -8.87 11.28 3.50
C GLY A 63 -9.57 10.21 2.68
N TYR A 64 -10.19 10.62 1.58
CA TYR A 64 -10.81 9.75 0.59
C TYR A 64 -10.75 10.38 -0.81
N GLY A 65 -10.93 9.57 -1.86
CA GLY A 65 -10.95 10.04 -3.24
C GLY A 65 -11.22 8.93 -4.25
N ASN A 66 -11.50 9.29 -5.49
CA ASN A 66 -11.64 8.31 -6.58
C ASN A 66 -10.30 8.12 -7.30
N ILE A 67 -10.09 6.93 -7.86
CA ILE A 67 -8.91 6.63 -8.67
C ILE A 67 -9.12 7.13 -10.09
N ASN A 68 -8.32 8.11 -10.51
CA ASN A 68 -8.38 8.69 -11.86
C ASN A 68 -7.30 8.15 -12.81
N GLU A 69 -6.23 7.56 -12.28
CA GLU A 69 -5.11 7.04 -13.06
C GLU A 69 -4.47 5.83 -12.36
N ILE A 70 -4.11 4.82 -13.14
CA ILE A 70 -3.32 3.66 -12.69
C ILE A 70 -2.14 3.48 -13.63
N LYS A 71 -0.92 3.47 -13.09
CA LYS A 71 0.31 3.18 -13.81
C LYS A 71 0.96 1.93 -13.23
N SER A 72 1.31 0.98 -14.09
CA SER A 72 2.03 -0.23 -13.71
C SER A 72 3.20 -0.46 -14.67
N TYR A 73 4.34 -0.82 -14.12
CA TYR A 73 5.55 -1.12 -14.87
C TYR A 73 6.36 -2.19 -14.13
N PRO A 74 7.12 -3.03 -14.85
CA PRO A 74 8.08 -3.93 -14.22
C PRO A 74 9.10 -3.15 -13.39
N SER A 75 9.41 -3.65 -12.20
CA SER A 75 10.41 -3.06 -11.30
C SER A 75 11.05 -4.14 -10.43
N THR A 76 12.22 -3.83 -9.87
CA THR A 76 12.95 -4.70 -8.94
C THR A 76 12.95 -4.08 -7.56
N LYS A 77 12.54 -4.85 -6.56
CA LYS A 77 12.58 -4.45 -5.14
C LYS A 77 13.62 -5.28 -4.39
N ILE A 78 14.49 -4.61 -3.64
CA ILE A 78 15.43 -5.30 -2.75
C ILE A 78 14.68 -5.76 -1.50
N MET A 79 14.65 -7.06 -1.27
CA MET A 79 14.04 -7.68 -0.09
C MET A 79 15.15 -8.15 0.85
N ARG A 80 15.32 -7.49 2.00
CA ARG A 80 16.29 -7.92 3.03
C ARG A 80 15.61 -8.98 3.89
N ARG A 81 16.27 -10.13 4.05
CA ARG A 81 15.74 -11.30 4.75
C ARG A 81 16.67 -11.72 5.88
N CYS A 82 16.09 -12.25 6.95
CA CYS A 82 16.85 -12.88 8.02
C CYS A 82 17.63 -14.08 7.49
N PRO A 83 18.96 -14.18 7.70
CA PRO A 83 19.74 -15.33 7.22
C PRO A 83 19.43 -16.65 7.94
N ARG A 84 18.61 -16.64 9.00
CA ARG A 84 18.24 -17.84 9.77
C ARG A 84 16.84 -18.37 9.45
N CYS A 85 15.87 -17.49 9.26
CA CYS A 85 14.47 -17.88 9.05
C CYS A 85 13.83 -17.25 7.82
N GLU A 86 14.62 -16.53 7.00
CA GLU A 86 14.25 -15.97 5.69
C GLU A 86 13.09 -14.95 5.67
N THR A 87 12.59 -14.58 6.85
CA THR A 87 11.55 -13.55 6.98
C THR A 87 12.09 -12.17 6.61
N ALA A 88 11.25 -11.38 5.92
CA ALA A 88 11.46 -9.95 5.68
C ALA A 88 10.80 -9.07 6.75
N ALA A 89 10.05 -9.66 7.69
CA ALA A 89 9.48 -8.96 8.84
C ALA A 89 10.55 -8.72 9.92
N ILE A 90 11.53 -7.88 9.59
CA ILE A 90 12.65 -7.55 10.47
C ILE A 90 12.27 -6.35 11.33
N THR A 91 12.21 -6.55 12.64
CA THR A 91 11.95 -5.52 13.64
C THR A 91 13.12 -5.43 14.61
N THR A 92 13.43 -4.23 15.10
CA THR A 92 14.37 -4.04 16.20
C THR A 92 13.84 -4.77 17.45
N ARG A 93 14.73 -5.43 18.20
CA ARG A 93 14.36 -5.93 19.54
C ARG A 93 14.16 -4.73 20.46
N LYS A 94 13.06 -4.72 21.22
CA LYS A 94 12.86 -3.81 22.35
C LYS A 94 13.75 -4.20 23.52
#